data_AF-X1M3S5-F1
#
_entry.id   AF-X1M3S5-F1
#
_cell.length_a   1.000
_cell.length_b   1.000
_cell.length_c   1.000
_cell.angle_alpha   90.00
_cell.angle_beta   90.00
_cell.angle_gamma   90.00
#
_symmetry.space_group_name_H-M   'P 1'
#
loop_
_entity.id
_entity.type
_entity.pdbx_description
1 polymer ?
#
loop_
_entity_poly.entity_id
_entity_poly.type
_entity_poly.pdbx_seq_one_letter_code
_entity_poly.pdbx_strand_id
1 'polypeptide(L)'
;MGKKILLVTAELAEKLVRRYAAESSLASDVKVLPISVASFMTSELLINELKKIKLNDLSMILVPGLVRSDLERVEEELGLPTFKGSKYAADIPLVLDNLDKIELSKENPACELLNSDIKASIEKQLKMAEEVAKEKLSEPHNFLRTLPALVNIPPFSMMALAFSETFSAIFLPCILRT
;
A
#
# COMPACT_ATOMS: atom_id res chain seq x y z
N MET A 1 27.29 16.28 2.81
CA MET A 1 26.89 15.15 1.93
C MET A 1 25.67 14.51 2.56
N GLY A 2 24.48 14.76 2.02
CA GLY A 2 23.26 14.13 2.52
C GLY A 2 23.28 12.64 2.15
N LYS A 3 23.32 11.76 3.15
CA LYS A 3 23.24 10.32 2.93
C LYS A 3 21.81 9.97 2.51
N LYS A 4 21.64 9.16 1.46
CA LYS A 4 20.32 8.76 0.94
C LYS A 4 19.79 7.54 1.69
N ILE A 5 18.48 7.38 1.70
CA ILE A 5 17.83 6.20 2.29
C ILE A 5 17.46 5.22 1.19
N LEU A 6 17.74 3.93 1.39
CA LEU A 6 17.34 2.89 0.45
C LEU A 6 16.03 2.24 0.87
N LEU A 7 15.00 2.38 0.05
CA LEU A 7 13.75 1.64 0.18
C LEU A 7 13.84 0.35 -0.63
N VAL A 8 13.61 -0.78 0.01
CA VAL A 8 13.55 -2.08 -0.67
C VAL A 8 12.09 -2.43 -0.96
N THR A 9 11.80 -2.90 -2.17
CA THR A 9 10.45 -3.30 -2.56
C THR A 9 10.44 -4.47 -3.53
N ALA A 10 9.26 -5.01 -3.80
CA ALA A 10 8.99 -6.05 -4.79
C ALA A 10 8.36 -5.45 -6.05
N GLU A 11 8.33 -6.22 -7.14
CA GLU A 11 7.90 -5.77 -8.46
C GLU A 11 6.50 -5.16 -8.47
N LEU A 12 5.53 -5.80 -7.80
CA LEU A 12 4.15 -5.32 -7.79
C LEU A 12 3.98 -3.96 -7.09
N ALA A 13 4.84 -3.68 -6.11
CA ALA A 13 4.77 -2.47 -5.31
C ALA A 13 5.68 -1.35 -5.85
N GLU A 14 6.52 -1.61 -6.85
CA GLU A 14 7.49 -0.64 -7.38
C GLU A 14 6.86 0.71 -7.71
N LYS A 15 5.82 0.73 -8.55
CA LYS A 15 5.20 1.97 -9.03
C LYS A 15 4.66 2.82 -7.89
N LEU A 16 4.04 2.18 -6.90
CA LEU A 16 3.48 2.87 -5.72
C LEU A 16 4.60 3.41 -4.83
N VAL A 17 5.60 2.58 -4.53
CA VAL A 17 6.72 2.97 -3.66
C VAL A 17 7.51 4.12 -4.26
N ARG A 18 7.84 4.08 -5.56
CA ARG A 18 8.54 5.18 -6.24
C ARG A 18 7.76 6.48 -6.21
N ARG A 19 6.44 6.41 -6.40
CA ARG A 19 5.57 7.58 -6.35
C ARG A 19 5.60 8.22 -4.95
N TYR A 20 5.32 7.44 -3.91
CA TYR A 20 5.30 7.96 -2.54
C TYR A 20 6.69 8.40 -2.04
N ALA A 21 7.75 7.71 -2.45
CA ALA A 21 9.12 8.12 -2.15
C ALA A 21 9.44 9.50 -2.74
N ALA A 22 8.91 9.83 -3.91
CA ALA A 22 9.08 11.14 -4.55
C ALA A 22 8.22 12.25 -3.92
N GLU A 23 7.18 11.89 -3.18
CA GLU A 23 6.32 12.85 -2.45
C GLU A 23 6.98 13.31 -1.12
N SER A 24 7.97 12.59 -0.59
CA SER A 24 8.73 12.98 0.59
C SER A 24 9.74 14.08 0.30
N SER A 25 10.02 14.89 1.31
CA SER A 25 11.08 15.90 1.30
C SER A 25 12.50 15.30 1.38
N LEU A 26 12.63 14.04 1.78
CA LEU A 26 13.91 13.38 2.01
C LEU A 26 14.39 12.56 0.80
N ALA A 27 15.67 12.69 0.47
CA ALA A 27 16.26 11.98 -0.66
C ALA A 27 16.32 10.46 -0.40
N SER A 28 15.55 9.71 -1.19
CA SER A 28 15.49 8.24 -1.13
C SER A 28 15.75 7.60 -2.49
N ASP A 29 16.25 6.37 -2.48
CA ASP A 29 16.39 5.51 -3.65
C ASP A 29 15.56 4.24 -3.45
N VAL A 30 15.09 3.63 -4.54
CA VAL A 30 14.21 2.47 -4.50
C VAL A 30 14.86 1.29 -5.22
N LYS A 31 15.22 0.26 -4.47
CA LYS A 31 15.70 -1.01 -4.98
C LYS A 31 14.56 -2.01 -5.08
N VAL A 32 14.30 -2.47 -6.29
CA VAL A 32 13.34 -3.54 -6.58
C VAL A 32 14.09 -4.87 -6.59
N LEU A 33 13.60 -5.82 -5.83
CA LEU A 33 14.08 -7.21 -5.85
C LEU A 33 13.29 -8.01 -6.91
N PRO A 34 13.90 -9.03 -7.53
CA PRO A 34 13.28 -9.86 -8.57
C PRO A 34 12.29 -10.87 -7.98
N ILE A 35 11.29 -10.37 -7.24
CA ILE A 35 10.19 -11.14 -6.63
C ILE A 35 8.90 -10.33 -6.78
N SER A 36 7.76 -11.04 -6.85
CA SER A 36 6.47 -10.36 -7.05
C SER A 36 5.94 -9.68 -5.80
N VAL A 37 6.09 -10.30 -4.61
CA VAL A 37 5.50 -9.79 -3.35
C VAL A 37 6.57 -9.67 -2.27
N ALA A 38 6.54 -8.57 -1.51
CA ALA A 38 7.53 -8.28 -0.49
C ALA A 38 7.56 -9.30 0.66
N SER A 39 6.44 -9.95 0.98
CA SER A 39 6.39 -10.98 2.03
C SER A 39 7.27 -12.21 1.74
N PHE A 40 7.69 -12.41 0.49
CA PHE A 40 8.59 -13.48 0.08
C PHE A 40 10.07 -13.10 0.15
N MET A 41 10.40 -11.89 0.61
CA MET A 41 11.79 -11.51 0.86
C MET A 41 12.38 -12.38 1.95
N THR A 42 13.52 -13.01 1.65
CA THR A 42 14.38 -13.70 2.61
C THR A 42 15.63 -12.85 2.88
N SER A 43 16.26 -13.05 4.05
CA SER A 43 17.52 -12.38 4.41
C SER A 43 18.61 -12.63 3.35
N GLU A 44 18.70 -13.86 2.84
CA GLU A 44 19.66 -14.25 1.80
C GLU A 44 19.45 -13.49 0.49
N LEU A 45 18.20 -13.36 0.03
CA LEU A 45 17.86 -12.59 -1.15
C LEU A 45 18.25 -11.12 -0.98
N LEU A 46 17.93 -10.54 0.19
CA LEU A 46 18.30 -9.16 0.53
C LEU A 46 19.81 -8.97 0.46
N ILE A 47 20.57 -9.81 1.16
CA ILE A 47 22.04 -9.72 1.19
C ILE A 47 22.62 -9.85 -0.22
N ASN A 48 22.18 -10.85 -0.99
CA ASN A 48 22.70 -11.11 -2.33
C ASN A 48 22.40 -9.97 -3.32
N GLU A 49 21.21 -9.36 -3.23
CA GLU A 49 20.83 -8.26 -4.11
C GLU A 49 21.45 -6.92 -3.68
N LEU A 50 21.62 -6.70 -2.38
CA LEU A 50 22.18 -5.47 -1.84
C LEU A 50 23.72 -5.43 -1.92
N LYS A 51 24.41 -6.58 -1.90
CA LYS A 51 25.85 -6.65 -2.17
C LYS A 51 26.23 -6.27 -3.62
N LYS A 52 25.27 -6.32 -4.56
CA LYS A 52 25.50 -5.95 -5.97
C LYS A 52 25.48 -4.44 -6.22
N ILE A 53 25.02 -3.64 -5.25
CA ILE A 53 24.91 -2.18 -5.38
C ILE A 53 25.97 -1.47 -4.54
N LYS A 54 26.28 -0.23 -4.91
CA LYS A 54 27.20 0.61 -4.12
C LYS A 54 26.46 1.17 -2.92
N LEU A 55 26.84 0.70 -1.73
CA LEU A 55 26.21 1.08 -0.46
C LEU A 55 26.81 2.36 0.17
N ASN A 56 27.92 2.87 -0.37
CA ASN A 56 28.73 3.93 0.25
C ASN A 56 28.00 5.28 0.44
N ASP A 57 26.98 5.57 -0.37
CA ASP A 57 26.22 6.83 -0.32
C ASP A 57 24.92 6.74 0.50
N LEU A 58 24.67 5.56 1.10
CA LEU A 58 23.46 5.27 1.86
C LEU A 58 23.69 5.44 3.36
N SER A 59 22.69 5.95 4.07
CA SER A 59 22.68 5.99 5.54
C SER A 59 22.10 4.73 6.15
N MET A 60 21.04 4.21 5.53
CA MET A 60 20.24 3.12 6.08
C MET A 60 19.38 2.46 5.00
N ILE A 61 18.88 1.28 5.34
CA ILE A 61 18.00 0.47 4.48
C ILE A 61 16.67 0.28 5.20
N LEU A 62 15.57 0.57 4.50
CA LEU A 62 14.21 0.30 4.96
C LEU A 62 13.62 -0.87 4.18
N VAL A 63 13.34 -1.94 4.91
CA VAL A 63 12.72 -3.16 4.40
C VAL A 63 11.21 -3.11 4.67
N PRO A 64 10.32 -3.56 3.78
CA PRO A 64 8.88 -3.49 4.01
C PRO A 64 8.45 -4.14 5.32
N GLY A 65 7.50 -3.53 6.04
CA GLY A 65 7.13 -3.95 7.41
C GLY A 65 6.54 -5.36 7.52
N LEU A 66 6.02 -5.91 6.42
CA LEU A 66 5.44 -7.26 6.37
C LEU A 66 6.48 -8.38 6.17
N VAL A 67 7.76 -8.03 6.06
CA VAL A 67 8.84 -8.99 5.90
C VAL A 67 9.11 -9.69 7.24
N ARG A 68 9.25 -11.03 7.18
CA ARG A 68 9.59 -11.90 8.33
C ARG A 68 11.08 -12.25 8.42
N SER A 69 11.89 -11.68 7.53
CA SER A 69 13.34 -11.91 7.51
C SER A 69 14.01 -11.41 8.78
N ASP A 70 15.06 -12.11 9.19
CA ASP A 70 16.00 -11.67 10.20
C ASP A 70 16.83 -10.51 9.63
N LEU A 71 16.57 -9.30 10.15
CA LEU A 71 17.25 -8.08 9.72
C LEU A 71 18.57 -7.85 10.46
N GLU A 72 18.80 -8.50 11.61
CA GLU A 72 20.07 -8.39 12.34
C GLU A 72 21.19 -9.00 11.49
N ARG A 73 20.96 -10.21 10.98
CA ARG A 73 21.88 -10.87 10.05
C ARG A 73 22.14 -10.05 8.78
N VAL A 74 21.13 -9.35 8.27
CA VAL A 74 21.26 -8.51 7.07
C VAL A 74 22.14 -7.29 7.36
N GLU A 75 21.94 -6.64 8.51
CA GLU A 75 22.73 -5.49 8.95
C GLU A 75 24.20 -5.86 9.19
N GLU A 76 24.47 -6.98 9.85
CA GLU A 76 25.83 -7.48 10.08
C GLU A 76 26.59 -7.74 8.77
N GLU A 77 25.92 -8.35 7.79
CA GLU A 77 26.50 -8.70 6.49
C GLU A 77 26.70 -7.51 5.55
N LEU A 78 25.87 -6.47 5.67
CA LEU A 78 25.93 -5.28 4.82
C LEU A 78 26.69 -4.12 5.47
N GLY A 79 26.89 -4.15 6.80
CA GLY A 79 27.50 -3.06 7.56
C GLY A 79 26.68 -1.76 7.53
N LEU A 80 25.38 -1.85 7.20
CA LEU A 80 24.47 -0.71 7.12
C LEU A 80 23.23 -0.92 8.01
N PRO A 81 22.83 0.08 8.80
CA PRO A 81 21.62 0.02 9.61
C PRO A 81 20.40 -0.37 8.76
N THR A 82 19.75 -1.46 9.14
CA THR A 82 18.62 -2.03 8.40
C THR A 82 17.41 -2.15 9.32
N PHE A 83 16.31 -1.50 8.96
CA PHE A 83 15.11 -1.43 9.78
C PHE A 83 13.85 -1.83 9.02
N LYS A 84 12.80 -2.17 9.75
CA LYS A 84 11.46 -2.31 9.17
C LYS A 84 10.86 -0.95 8.89
N GLY A 85 10.46 -0.75 7.65
CA GLY A 85 9.64 0.35 7.19
C GLY A 85 8.15 0.11 7.44
N SER A 86 7.34 0.90 6.74
CA SER A 86 5.88 0.81 6.80
C SER A 86 5.34 -0.50 6.19
N LYS A 87 4.16 -0.92 6.66
CA LYS A 87 3.36 -1.97 6.00
C LYS A 87 2.72 -1.47 4.69
N TYR A 88 2.43 -0.17 4.60
CA TYR A 88 1.71 0.45 3.50
C TYR A 88 2.55 1.50 2.80
N ALA A 89 2.58 1.49 1.47
CA ALA A 89 3.36 2.45 0.70
C ALA A 89 2.91 3.91 0.91
N ALA A 90 1.63 4.12 1.24
CA ALA A 90 1.07 5.45 1.51
C ALA A 90 1.68 6.14 2.74
N ASP A 91 2.22 5.38 3.70
CA ASP A 91 2.85 5.95 4.89
C ASP A 91 4.34 6.27 4.68
N ILE A 92 4.92 5.90 3.53
CA ILE A 92 6.33 6.17 3.22
C ILE A 92 6.68 7.66 3.37
N PRO A 93 5.91 8.63 2.84
CA PRO A 93 6.26 10.04 2.97
C PRO A 93 6.28 10.46 4.44
N LEU A 94 5.26 10.04 5.20
CA LEU A 94 5.15 10.35 6.61
C LEU A 94 6.30 9.76 7.43
N VAL A 95 6.67 8.50 7.18
CA VAL A 95 7.78 7.84 7.87
C VAL A 95 9.10 8.55 7.54
N LEU A 96 9.37 8.81 6.25
CA LEU A 96 10.59 9.47 5.80
C LEU A 96 10.73 10.89 6.38
N ASP A 97 9.65 11.68 6.36
CA ASP A 97 9.66 13.06 6.86
C ASP A 97 9.76 13.15 8.40
N ASN A 98 9.53 12.05 9.13
CA ASN A 98 9.58 12.01 10.60
C ASN A 98 10.66 11.07 11.15
N LEU A 99 11.64 10.66 10.35
CA LEU A 99 12.70 9.74 10.78
C LEU A 99 13.47 10.21 12.01
N ASP A 100 13.68 11.52 12.17
CA ASP A 100 14.37 12.09 13.34
C ASP A 100 13.58 11.95 14.65
N LYS A 101 12.28 11.66 14.56
CA LYS A 101 11.34 11.59 15.69
C LYS A 101 10.85 10.17 15.99
N ILE A 102 11.18 9.20 15.12
CA ILE A 102 10.70 7.82 15.21
C ILE A 102 11.89 6.91 15.48
N GLU A 103 11.83 6.15 16.59
CA GLU A 103 12.77 5.06 16.82
C GLU A 103 12.31 3.85 15.99
N LEU A 104 13.01 3.60 14.88
CA LEU A 104 12.73 2.46 14.03
C LEU A 104 13.18 1.15 14.67
N SER A 105 12.42 0.10 14.45
CA SER A 105 12.70 -1.25 14.98
C SER A 105 13.05 -2.22 13.86
N LYS A 106 13.81 -3.25 14.22
CA LYS A 106 14.13 -4.41 13.35
C LYS A 106 13.01 -5.46 13.37
N GLU A 107 12.22 -5.49 14.44
CA GLU A 107 11.13 -6.46 14.62
C GLU A 107 9.77 -5.85 14.31
N ASN A 108 9.55 -4.60 14.75
CA ASN A 108 8.26 -3.93 14.65
C ASN A 108 8.17 -3.00 13.43
N PRO A 109 7.06 -3.03 12.68
CA PRO A 109 6.85 -2.15 11.52
C PRO A 109 6.80 -0.67 11.91
N ALA A 110 7.34 0.21 11.06
CA ALA A 110 7.41 1.65 11.33
C ALA A 110 6.04 2.31 11.61
N CYS A 111 4.95 1.82 11.01
CA CYS A 111 3.59 2.33 11.27
C CYS A 111 3.20 2.25 12.75
N GLU A 112 3.63 1.20 13.45
CA GLU A 112 3.24 0.94 14.83
C GLU A 112 4.00 1.85 15.80
N LEU A 113 5.19 2.27 15.40
CA LEU A 113 6.15 3.10 16.15
C LEU A 113 5.87 4.61 16.00
N LEU A 114 4.88 5.00 15.20
CA LEU A 114 4.41 6.39 15.14
C LEU A 114 3.78 6.78 16.49
N ASN A 115 4.29 7.84 17.11
CA ASN A 115 3.83 8.37 18.41
C ASN A 115 2.33 8.69 18.42
N SER A 116 1.70 8.64 19.60
CA SER A 116 0.27 8.90 19.83
C SER A 116 -0.23 10.20 19.18
N ASP A 117 0.61 11.23 19.14
CA ASP A 117 0.25 12.56 18.65
C ASP A 117 0.11 12.58 17.12
N ILE A 118 0.93 11.80 16.42
CA ILE A 118 0.82 11.60 14.96
C ILE A 118 -0.41 10.74 14.67
N LYS A 119 -0.63 9.67 15.45
CA LYS A 119 -1.81 8.80 15.33
C LYS A 119 -3.12 9.59 15.48
N ALA A 120 -3.21 10.51 16.44
CA ALA A 120 -4.39 11.34 16.64
C ALA A 120 -4.70 12.24 15.43
N SER A 121 -3.66 12.78 14.77
CA SER A 121 -3.84 13.57 13.53
C SER A 121 -4.29 12.70 12.36
N ILE A 122 -3.75 11.48 12.23
CA ILE A 122 -4.16 10.51 11.20
C ILE A 122 -5.61 10.06 11.42
N GLU A 123 -5.99 9.73 12.66
CA GLU A 123 -7.36 9.34 13.01
C GLU A 123 -8.36 10.45 12.70
N LYS A 124 -7.98 11.70 12.94
CA LYS A 124 -8.83 12.85 12.59
C LYS A 124 -9.03 12.95 11.07
N GLN A 125 -7.96 12.80 10.28
CA GLN A 125 -8.06 12.79 8.82
C GLN A 125 -8.88 11.60 8.29
N LEU A 126 -8.74 10.42 8.91
CA LEU A 126 -9.50 9.23 8.55
C LEU A 126 -11.00 9.43 8.81
N LYS A 127 -11.37 9.98 9.99
CA LYS A 127 -12.77 10.32 10.31
C LYS A 127 -13.36 11.32 9.31
N MET A 128 -12.61 12.35 8.93
CA MET A 128 -13.05 13.33 7.93
C MET A 128 -13.26 12.69 6.56
N ALA A 129 -12.37 11.77 6.15
CA ALA A 129 -12.53 11.03 4.89
C ALA A 129 -13.73 10.08 4.90
N GLU A 130 -13.98 9.41 6.04
CA GLU A 130 -15.15 8.54 6.23
C GLU A 130 -16.47 9.32 6.24
N GLU A 131 -16.50 10.50 6.86
CA GLU A 131 -17.68 11.38 6.85
C GLU A 131 -18.02 11.83 5.43
N VAL A 132 -17.01 12.27 4.66
CA VAL A 132 -17.18 12.63 3.24
C VAL A 132 -17.62 11.42 2.40
N ALA A 133 -17.13 10.21 2.70
CA ALA A 133 -17.57 9.01 2.02
C ALA A 133 -19.03 8.65 2.34
N LYS A 134 -19.45 8.75 3.61
CA LYS A 134 -20.84 8.52 4.04
C LYS A 134 -21.81 9.52 3.42
N GLU A 135 -21.43 10.79 3.33
CA GLU A 135 -22.23 11.82 2.68
C GLU A 135 -22.46 11.50 1.20
N LYS A 136 -21.42 11.04 0.48
CA LYS A 136 -21.52 10.62 -0.93
C LYS A 136 -22.31 9.33 -1.17
N LEU A 137 -22.44 8.46 -0.17
CA LEU A 137 -23.29 7.27 -0.21
C LEU A 137 -24.77 7.58 0.07
N SER A 138 -25.07 8.72 0.70
CA SER A 138 -26.45 9.14 0.99
C SER A 138 -27.18 9.70 -0.23
N GLU A 139 -26.45 10.00 -1.31
CA GLU A 139 -27.03 10.39 -2.59
C GLU A 139 -27.49 9.14 -3.37
N PRO A 140 -28.80 8.94 -3.60
CA PRO A 140 -29.36 7.73 -4.20
C PRO A 140 -28.91 7.44 -5.64
N HIS A 141 -28.16 8.35 -6.27
CA HIS A 141 -27.70 8.22 -7.65
C HIS A 141 -26.27 7.66 -7.81
N ASN A 142 -25.53 7.40 -6.72
CA ASN A 142 -24.14 6.91 -6.80
C ASN A 142 -23.95 5.41 -6.58
N PHE A 143 -25.00 4.67 -6.20
CA PHE A 143 -24.91 3.22 -5.94
C PHE A 143 -24.40 2.40 -7.14
N LEU A 144 -24.65 2.88 -8.37
CA LEU A 144 -24.20 2.20 -9.60
C LEU A 144 -22.75 2.52 -9.98
N ARG A 145 -22.06 3.44 -9.31
CA ARG A 145 -20.69 3.86 -9.66
C ARG A 145 -19.60 3.11 -8.87
N THR A 146 -19.95 2.40 -7.80
CA THR A 146 -19.00 1.72 -6.90
C THR A 146 -18.94 0.20 -7.06
N LEU A 147 -19.23 -0.35 -8.25
CA LEU A 147 -18.96 -1.76 -8.57
C LEU A 147 -17.66 -1.92 -9.37
N PRO A 148 -16.46 -1.95 -8.75
CA PRO A 148 -15.29 -2.52 -9.38
C PRO A 148 -15.25 -4.04 -9.08
N ALA A 149 -16.29 -4.79 -9.47
CA ALA A 149 -16.34 -6.24 -9.24
C ALA A 149 -17.28 -7.03 -10.18
N LEU A 150 -17.43 -6.60 -11.45
CA LEU A 150 -18.03 -7.44 -12.50
C LEU A 150 -17.01 -7.86 -13.58
N VAL A 151 -15.74 -7.94 -13.21
CA VAL A 151 -14.73 -8.66 -14.00
C VAL A 151 -14.63 -10.06 -13.40
N ASN A 152 -15.04 -11.06 -14.18
CA ASN A 152 -15.06 -12.51 -13.93
C ASN A 152 -16.28 -13.14 -13.22
N ILE A 153 -17.45 -13.01 -13.85
CA ILE A 153 -18.42 -14.11 -13.87
C ILE A 153 -18.37 -14.73 -15.29
N PRO A 154 -18.22 -16.06 -15.44
CA PRO A 154 -18.14 -16.69 -16.75
C PRO A 154 -19.41 -16.41 -17.59
N PRO A 155 -19.29 -16.27 -18.92
CA PRO A 155 -20.33 -15.70 -19.79
C PRO A 155 -21.67 -16.45 -19.77
N PHE A 156 -21.72 -17.71 -19.33
CA PHE A 156 -22.95 -18.49 -19.27
C PHE A 156 -23.87 -18.16 -18.09
N SER A 157 -23.39 -17.53 -17.01
CA SER A 157 -24.25 -17.21 -15.85
C SER A 157 -24.95 -15.85 -15.97
N MET A 158 -24.49 -14.97 -16.86
CA MET A 158 -25.08 -13.64 -17.10
C MET A 158 -26.47 -13.71 -17.75
N MET A 159 -26.78 -14.81 -18.45
CA MET A 159 -28.03 -14.94 -19.20
C MET A 159 -29.25 -15.23 -18.30
N ALA A 160 -29.05 -15.72 -17.07
CA ALA A 160 -30.14 -16.07 -16.16
C ALA A 160 -30.70 -14.87 -15.36
N LEU A 161 -29.88 -13.86 -15.08
CA LEU A 161 -30.27 -12.72 -14.22
C LEU A 161 -30.76 -11.49 -15.01
N ALA A 162 -30.59 -11.47 -16.34
CA ALA A 162 -31.06 -10.37 -17.18
C ALA A 162 -32.52 -10.48 -17.62
N PHE A 163 -33.24 -11.56 -17.26
CA PHE A 163 -34.58 -11.83 -17.82
C PHE A 163 -35.73 -11.97 -16.80
N SER A 164 -35.51 -11.89 -15.49
CA SER A 164 -36.60 -12.06 -14.51
C SER A 164 -37.00 -10.81 -13.72
N GLU A 165 -36.21 -9.73 -13.70
CA GLU A 165 -36.51 -8.59 -12.80
C GLU A 165 -36.81 -7.25 -13.48
N THR A 166 -36.82 -7.19 -14.82
CA THR A 166 -37.29 -6.00 -15.57
C THR A 166 -38.64 -6.20 -16.26
N PHE A 167 -39.24 -7.41 -16.21
CA PHE A 167 -40.48 -7.70 -16.94
C PHE A 167 -41.78 -7.44 -16.16
N SER A 168 -41.74 -7.12 -14.86
CA SER A 168 -42.96 -6.89 -14.06
C SER A 168 -43.38 -5.42 -13.92
N ALA A 169 -42.50 -4.46 -14.23
CA ALA A 169 -42.80 -3.03 -14.00
C ALA A 169 -43.14 -2.21 -15.26
N ILE A 170 -43.08 -2.80 -16.47
CA ILE A 170 -43.34 -2.09 -17.74
C ILE A 170 -44.49 -2.71 -18.54
N PHE A 171 -44.91 -3.95 -18.25
CA PHE A 171 -45.91 -4.69 -19.05
C PHE A 171 -47.24 -4.93 -18.32
N LEU A 172 -47.72 -3.94 -17.54
CA LEU A 172 -49.05 -3.98 -16.91
C LEU A 172 -49.97 -2.75 -17.13
N PRO A 173 -49.80 -1.95 -18.21
CA PRO A 173 -50.93 -1.17 -18.74
C PRO A 173 -51.34 -1.54 -20.18
N CYS A 174 -50.72 -2.54 -20.82
CA CYS A 174 -51.03 -2.86 -22.23
C CYS A 174 -52.06 -4.00 -22.45
N ILE A 175 -52.61 -4.59 -21.38
CA ILE A 175 -53.64 -5.67 -21.45
C ILE A 175 -55.06 -5.15 -21.14
N LEU A 176 -55.25 -3.85 -20.92
CA LEU A 176 -56.56 -3.22 -20.74
C LEU A 176 -56.77 -2.05 -21.71
N ARG A 177 -56.66 -2.31 -23.04
CA ARG A 177 -57.31 -1.53 -24.11
C ARG A 177 -57.13 -2.22 -25.48
N THR A 178 -57.91 -3.28 -25.70
CA THR A 178 -58.63 -3.64 -26.94
C THR A 178 -59.38 -4.93 -26.67
#